data_AF-A0A3P1XTH5-F1
#
_entry.id   AF-A0A3P1XTH5-F1
#
_cell.length_a   1.000
_cell.length_b   1.000
_cell.length_c   1.000
_cell.angle_alpha   90.00
_cell.angle_beta   90.00
_cell.angle_gamma   90.00
#
_symmetry.space_group_name_H-M   'P 1'
#
loop_
_entity.id
_entity.type
_entity.pdbx_description
1 polymer ?
#
loop_
_entity_poly.entity_id
_entity_poly.type
_entity_poly.pdbx_seq_one_letter_code
_entity_poly.pdbx_strand_id
1 'polypeptide(L)'
;HDITILCVEIKEDEIGCELATIDGNRGLALSPVALGESYRRLHSLAGWSLERIAQRENKSPTTISSLIRLTTCSVVIKKWIHADAISYVNVLSLIDELGETEAISRIKKMIAELEQADANGITVKKTQHGQVRVRPSDFKPARIPPVIATKAVEGVKLITTSLLQKLGDIELPELTDSSADEEINITLNRSTLEMLRNLS
;
A
#
# COMPACT_ATOMS: atom_id res chain seq x y z
N HIS A 1 -5.72 -26.64 29.10
CA HIS A 1 -4.60 -26.79 28.16
C HIS A 1 -3.33 -26.69 28.97
N ASP A 2 -2.72 -27.83 29.27
CA ASP A 2 -1.44 -27.87 29.98
C ASP A 2 -0.32 -27.44 29.03
N ILE A 3 0.28 -26.28 29.33
CA ILE A 3 1.45 -25.80 28.60
C ILE A 3 2.66 -26.53 29.20
N THR A 4 3.23 -27.46 28.44
CA THR A 4 4.50 -28.08 28.79
C THR A 4 5.63 -27.19 28.28
N ILE A 5 6.32 -26.49 29.18
CA ILE A 5 7.47 -25.64 28.85
C ILE A 5 8.73 -26.50 28.96
N LEU A 6 9.42 -26.70 27.83
CA LEU A 6 10.73 -27.37 27.81
C LEU A 6 11.82 -26.30 27.92
N CYS A 7 12.41 -26.15 29.11
CA CYS A 7 13.58 -25.30 29.29
C CYS A 7 14.84 -26.11 28.96
N VAL A 8 15.60 -25.67 27.95
CA VAL A 8 16.89 -26.24 27.59
C VAL A 8 17.97 -25.23 27.92
N GLU A 9 18.93 -25.61 28.76
CA GLU A 9 20.12 -24.80 29.05
C GLU A 9 21.12 -24.95 27.90
N ILE A 10 21.35 -23.88 27.15
CA ILE A 10 22.34 -23.83 26.07
C ILE A 10 23.66 -23.34 26.69
N LYS A 11 24.70 -24.19 26.68
CA LYS A 11 26.06 -23.85 27.13
C LYS A 11 26.87 -23.21 26.00
N GLU A 12 26.36 -22.11 25.46
CA GLU A 12 27.07 -21.31 24.46
C GLU A 12 27.32 -19.91 25.00
N ASP A 13 28.35 -19.23 24.48
CA ASP A 13 28.51 -17.80 24.74
C ASP A 13 27.30 -17.02 24.18
N GLU A 14 27.13 -15.76 24.58
CA GLU A 14 25.98 -14.94 24.13
C GLU A 14 25.86 -14.89 22.60
N ILE A 15 27.00 -15.01 21.90
CA ILE A 15 27.07 -15.10 20.45
C ILE A 15 26.44 -16.40 19.97
N GLY A 16 26.88 -17.55 20.48
CA GLY A 16 26.33 -18.85 20.13
C GLY A 16 24.82 -18.95 20.40
N CYS A 17 24.34 -18.45 21.54
CA CYS A 17 22.90 -18.39 21.83
C CYS A 17 22.11 -17.60 20.77
N GLU A 18 22.63 -16.47 20.28
CA GLU A 18 21.98 -15.70 19.21
C GLU A 18 22.07 -16.40 17.85
N LEU A 19 23.21 -17.02 17.53
CA LEU A 19 23.37 -17.82 16.32
C LEU A 19 22.41 -19.02 16.32
N ALA A 20 22.26 -19.68 17.47
CA ALA A 20 21.28 -20.74 17.70
C ALA A 20 19.84 -20.23 17.63
N THR A 21 19.57 -18.96 17.94
CA THR A 21 18.24 -18.35 17.74
C THR A 21 17.96 -18.12 16.26
N ILE A 22 18.95 -17.65 15.50
CA ILE A 22 18.84 -17.44 14.05
C ILE A 22 18.69 -18.78 13.30
N ASP A 23 19.50 -19.77 13.69
CA ASP A 23 19.51 -21.12 13.09
C ASP A 23 18.35 -21.98 13.60
N GLY A 24 17.94 -21.72 14.84
CA GLY A 24 16.94 -22.45 15.61
C GLY A 24 15.53 -22.00 15.30
N ASN A 25 15.07 -22.32 14.11
CA ASN A 25 13.69 -22.75 13.94
C ASN A 25 13.60 -23.71 12.76
N ARG A 26 13.73 -25.01 13.05
CA ARG A 26 13.56 -26.12 12.08
C ARG A 26 12.10 -26.29 11.61
N GLY A 27 11.36 -25.20 11.40
CA GLY A 27 9.99 -25.23 10.90
C GLY A 27 9.23 -23.89 10.90
N LEU A 28 9.68 -22.88 11.66
CA LEU A 28 9.01 -21.57 11.77
C LEU A 28 9.99 -20.43 11.52
N ALA A 29 10.13 -19.99 10.27
CA ALA A 29 11.01 -18.87 9.94
C ALA A 29 10.74 -17.67 10.87
N LEU A 30 11.81 -17.13 11.46
CA LEU A 30 11.70 -15.94 12.31
C LEU A 30 11.10 -14.78 11.51
N SER A 31 10.24 -14.00 12.16
CA SER A 31 9.72 -12.77 11.55
C SER A 31 10.88 -11.79 11.24
N PRO A 32 10.75 -10.94 10.21
CA PRO A 32 11.80 -9.98 9.85
C PRO A 32 12.24 -9.09 11.01
N VAL A 33 11.32 -8.74 11.91
CA VAL A 33 11.60 -7.94 13.12
C VAL A 33 12.46 -8.73 14.11
N ALA A 34 12.16 -10.01 14.32
CA ALA A 34 12.94 -10.87 15.21
C ALA A 34 14.36 -11.10 14.69
N LEU A 35 14.51 -11.34 13.37
CA LEU A 35 15.83 -11.40 12.73
C LEU A 35 16.61 -10.09 12.90
N GLY A 36 15.95 -8.96 12.75
CA GLY A 36 16.53 -7.63 12.98
C GLY A 36 17.11 -7.47 14.39
N GLU A 37 16.40 -7.94 15.42
CA GLU A 37 16.88 -7.90 16.81
C GLU A 37 18.12 -8.78 17.02
N SER A 38 18.14 -10.00 16.47
CA SER A 38 19.32 -10.87 16.57
C SER A 38 20.53 -10.28 15.84
N TYR A 39 20.35 -9.73 14.64
CA TYR A 39 21.44 -9.04 13.94
C TYR A 39 21.93 -7.80 14.68
N ARG A 40 21.02 -7.05 15.32
CA ARG A 40 21.37 -5.90 16.15
C ARG A 40 22.23 -6.34 17.34
N ARG A 41 21.90 -7.45 18.00
CA ARG A 41 22.70 -8.01 19.12
C ARG A 41 24.07 -8.49 18.64
N LEU A 42 24.14 -9.21 17.53
CA LEU A 42 25.42 -9.61 16.92
C LEU A 42 26.29 -8.39 16.56
N HIS A 43 25.69 -7.32 16.04
CA HIS A 43 26.42 -6.11 15.69
C HIS A 43 26.90 -5.33 16.92
N SER A 44 25.99 -5.06 17.87
CA SER A 44 26.24 -4.16 19.01
C SER A 44 26.95 -4.82 20.19
N LEU A 45 26.66 -6.09 20.48
CA LEU A 45 27.21 -6.79 21.65
C LEU A 45 28.39 -7.69 21.26
N ALA A 46 28.28 -8.39 20.13
CA ALA A 46 29.32 -9.32 19.66
C ALA A 46 30.37 -8.64 18.75
N GLY A 47 30.19 -7.37 18.38
CA GLY A 47 31.12 -6.61 17.54
C GLY A 47 31.23 -7.10 16.09
N TRP A 48 30.25 -7.84 15.58
CA TRP A 48 30.27 -8.30 14.20
C TRP A 48 30.02 -7.14 13.23
N SER A 49 30.76 -7.09 12.13
CA SER A 49 30.47 -6.14 11.06
C SER A 49 29.22 -6.57 10.28
N LEU A 50 28.56 -5.62 9.60
CA LEU A 50 27.39 -5.91 8.78
C LEU A 50 27.74 -6.85 7.62
N GLU A 51 28.95 -6.76 7.09
CA GLU A 51 29.48 -7.62 6.02
C GLU A 51 29.62 -9.07 6.49
N ARG A 52 30.11 -9.26 7.72
CA ARG A 52 30.25 -10.60 8.32
C ARG A 52 28.89 -11.27 8.51
N ILE A 53 27.91 -10.53 9.03
CA ILE A 53 26.54 -11.02 9.19
C ILE A 53 25.94 -11.33 7.81
N ALA A 54 26.09 -10.41 6.85
CA ALA A 54 25.58 -10.56 5.49
C ALA A 54 26.16 -11.79 4.77
N GLN A 55 27.46 -12.04 4.90
CA GLN A 55 28.14 -13.20 4.33
C GLN A 55 27.61 -14.52 4.93
N ARG A 56 27.41 -14.57 6.25
CA ARG A 56 26.84 -15.76 6.92
C ARG A 56 25.42 -16.05 6.46
N GLU A 57 24.58 -15.02 6.42
CA GLU A 57 23.14 -15.15 6.11
C GLU A 57 22.84 -15.20 4.61
N ASN A 58 23.88 -15.14 3.76
CA ASN A 58 23.78 -15.04 2.30
C ASN A 58 22.83 -13.91 1.85
N LYS A 59 23.02 -12.72 2.43
CA LYS A 59 22.24 -11.49 2.17
C LYS A 59 23.17 -10.32 1.86
N SER A 60 22.63 -9.21 1.37
CA SER A 60 23.41 -7.98 1.24
C SER A 60 23.56 -7.28 2.61
N PRO A 61 24.66 -6.55 2.85
CA PRO A 61 24.81 -5.70 4.04
C PRO A 61 23.69 -4.68 4.19
N THR A 62 23.17 -4.17 3.06
CA THR A 62 21.99 -3.29 3.03
C THR A 62 20.74 -3.97 3.57
N THR A 63 20.52 -5.25 3.25
CA THR A 63 19.38 -6.02 3.78
C THR A 63 19.51 -6.23 5.28
N ILE A 64 20.72 -6.53 5.77
CA ILE A 64 20.97 -6.67 7.21
C ILE A 64 20.70 -5.34 7.93
N SER A 65 21.21 -4.22 7.38
CA SER A 65 20.96 -2.88 7.91
C SER A 65 19.46 -2.53 7.94
N SER A 66 18.73 -2.82 6.87
CA SER A 66 17.27 -2.63 6.82
C SER A 66 16.55 -3.46 7.88
N LEU A 67 16.94 -4.72 8.10
CA LEU A 67 16.34 -5.58 9.12
C LEU A 67 16.63 -5.06 10.54
N ILE A 68 17.88 -4.63 10.81
CA ILE A 68 18.23 -3.98 12.07
C ILE A 68 17.41 -2.70 12.27
N ARG A 69 17.20 -1.89 11.22
CA ARG A 69 16.39 -0.67 11.32
C ARG A 69 14.94 -0.94 11.74
N LEU A 70 14.38 -2.12 11.45
CA LEU A 70 13.03 -2.48 11.93
C LEU A 70 12.92 -2.54 13.45
N THR A 71 14.03 -2.74 14.17
CA THR A 71 14.04 -2.78 15.64
C THR A 71 13.70 -1.44 16.25
N THR A 72 13.96 -0.33 15.54
CA THR A 72 13.68 1.03 16.04
C THR A 72 12.30 1.54 15.67
N CYS A 73 11.60 0.87 14.75
CA CYS A 73 10.24 1.22 14.37
C CYS A 73 9.25 1.01 15.53
N SER A 74 8.14 1.72 15.48
CA SER A 74 7.03 1.57 16.41
C SER A 74 6.43 0.17 16.41
N VAL A 75 5.79 -0.17 17.53
CA VAL A 75 5.11 -1.45 17.75
C VAL A 75 4.03 -1.71 16.68
N VAL A 76 3.37 -0.67 16.18
CA VAL A 76 2.32 -0.79 15.16
C VAL A 76 2.89 -1.35 13.86
N ILE A 77 3.99 -0.78 13.38
CA ILE A 77 4.71 -1.28 12.19
C ILE A 77 5.17 -2.73 12.38
N LYS A 78 5.77 -3.02 13.54
CA LYS A 78 6.24 -4.37 13.86
C LYS A 78 5.10 -5.40 13.81
N LYS A 79 3.90 -5.04 14.32
CA LYS A 79 2.70 -5.90 14.26
C LYS A 79 2.26 -6.17 12.82
N TRP A 80 2.22 -5.16 11.96
CA TRP A 80 1.83 -5.35 10.56
C TRP A 80 2.83 -6.20 9.78
N ILE A 81 4.13 -6.05 10.03
CA ILE A 81 5.16 -6.88 9.41
C ILE A 81 5.06 -8.32 9.91
N HIS A 82 4.85 -8.52 11.21
CA HIS A 82 4.69 -9.85 11.80
C HIS A 82 3.45 -10.58 11.26
N ALA A 83 2.35 -9.87 11.07
CA ALA A 83 1.13 -10.40 10.46
C ALA A 83 1.21 -10.58 8.93
N ASP A 84 2.33 -10.22 8.29
CA ASP A 84 2.50 -10.16 6.84
C ASP A 84 1.46 -9.26 6.13
N ALA A 85 0.88 -8.30 6.86
CA ALA A 85 -0.09 -7.34 6.32
C ALA A 85 0.55 -6.36 5.33
N ILE A 86 1.86 -6.11 5.48
CA ILE A 86 2.67 -5.34 4.53
C ILE A 86 4.14 -5.81 4.60
N SER A 87 4.83 -5.79 3.46
CA SER A 87 6.26 -6.11 3.41
C SER A 87 7.11 -5.05 4.14
N TYR A 88 8.09 -5.48 4.92
CA TYR A 88 9.01 -4.59 5.62
C TYR A 88 9.76 -3.62 4.69
N VAL A 89 10.07 -4.05 3.46
CA VAL A 89 10.74 -3.22 2.45
C VAL A 89 9.85 -2.02 2.08
N ASN A 90 8.56 -2.26 1.88
CA ASN A 90 7.61 -1.20 1.51
C ASN A 90 7.39 -0.25 2.67
N VAL A 91 7.33 -0.77 3.90
CA VAL A 91 7.20 0.06 5.10
C VAL A 91 8.40 0.99 5.23
N LEU A 92 9.62 0.47 5.11
CA LEU A 92 10.82 1.30 5.18
C LEU A 92 10.86 2.37 4.08
N SER A 93 10.48 2.02 2.85
CA SER A 93 10.35 3.00 1.75
C SER A 93 9.37 4.13 2.10
N LEU A 94 8.20 3.79 2.64
CA LEU A 94 7.20 4.79 3.06
C LEU A 94 7.70 5.66 4.21
N ILE A 95 8.47 5.09 5.15
CA ILE A 95 9.09 5.85 6.24
C ILE A 95 10.15 6.80 5.69
N ASP A 96 10.96 6.35 4.73
CA ASP A 96 11.98 7.18 4.08
C ASP A 96 11.37 8.35 3.29
N GLU A 97 10.22 8.12 2.65
CA GLU A 97 9.52 9.13 1.84
C GLU A 97 8.70 10.13 2.67
N LEU A 98 7.99 9.67 3.70
CA LEU A 98 6.95 10.46 4.39
C LEU A 98 7.23 10.67 5.89
N GLY A 99 8.18 9.94 6.46
CA GLY A 99 8.34 9.82 7.91
C GLY A 99 7.39 8.78 8.51
N GLU A 100 7.71 8.34 9.74
CA GLU A 100 7.04 7.18 10.34
C GLU A 100 5.55 7.41 10.64
N THR A 101 5.20 8.57 11.20
CA THR A 101 3.80 8.89 11.55
C THR A 101 2.89 8.90 10.33
N GLU A 102 3.31 9.54 9.24
CA GLU A 102 2.55 9.60 8.00
C GLU A 102 2.50 8.25 7.29
N ALA A 103 3.59 7.49 7.30
CA ALA A 103 3.60 6.13 6.79
C ALA A 103 2.56 5.24 7.50
N ILE A 104 2.46 5.34 8.83
CA ILE A 104 1.45 4.62 9.62
C ILE A 104 0.04 5.03 9.21
N SER A 105 -0.23 6.34 9.15
CA SER A 105 -1.55 6.86 8.73
C SER A 105 -1.94 6.36 7.35
N ARG A 106 -1.01 6.40 6.39
CA ARG A 106 -1.23 5.98 5.00
C ARG A 106 -1.47 4.47 4.89
N ILE A 107 -0.69 3.64 5.58
CA ILE A 107 -0.87 2.18 5.60
C ILE A 107 -2.22 1.83 6.24
N LYS A 108 -2.56 2.46 7.36
CA LYS A 108 -3.83 2.21 8.07
C LYS A 108 -5.03 2.55 7.19
N LYS A 109 -4.98 3.68 6.48
CA LYS A 109 -6.04 4.07 5.53
C LYS A 109 -6.18 3.04 4.42
N MET A 110 -5.07 2.59 3.84
CA MET A 110 -5.07 1.60 2.76
C MET A 110 -5.62 0.24 3.21
N ILE A 111 -5.28 -0.21 4.42
CA ILE A 111 -5.85 -1.45 4.99
C ILE A 111 -7.37 -1.32 5.08
N ALA A 112 -7.89 -0.21 5.60
CA ALA A 112 -9.33 0.02 5.71
C ALA A 112 -10.03 0.07 4.34
N GLU A 113 -9.43 0.73 3.34
CA GLU A 113 -9.95 0.78 1.97
C GLU A 113 -10.03 -0.62 1.34
N LEU A 114 -9.01 -1.45 1.55
CA LEU A 114 -8.97 -2.83 1.06
C LEU A 114 -9.93 -3.75 1.81
N GLU A 115 -10.11 -3.57 3.12
CA GLU A 115 -11.13 -4.29 3.91
C GLU A 115 -12.54 -3.94 3.42
N GLN A 116 -12.80 -2.66 3.13
CA GLN A 116 -14.07 -2.23 2.55
C GLN A 116 -14.28 -2.79 1.14
N ALA A 117 -13.23 -2.83 0.32
CA ALA A 117 -13.28 -3.43 -1.02
C ALA A 117 -13.61 -4.94 -0.94
N ASP A 118 -12.99 -5.68 -0.02
CA ASP A 118 -13.30 -7.10 0.24
C ASP A 118 -14.76 -7.29 0.67
N ALA A 119 -15.25 -6.43 1.58
CA ALA A 119 -16.65 -6.44 2.01
C ALA A 119 -17.64 -6.16 0.87
N ASN A 120 -17.24 -5.34 -0.10
CA ASN A 120 -18.01 -5.06 -1.31
C ASN A 120 -17.86 -6.15 -2.40
N GLY A 121 -17.17 -7.26 -2.11
CA GLY A 121 -16.98 -8.38 -3.03
C GLY A 121 -15.85 -8.19 -4.05
N ILE A 122 -15.02 -7.16 -3.92
CA ILE A 122 -13.84 -6.96 -4.75
C ILE A 122 -12.72 -7.88 -4.23
N THR A 123 -12.10 -8.65 -5.13
CA THR A 123 -11.03 -9.57 -4.75
C THR A 123 -9.78 -8.80 -4.31
N VAL A 124 -9.43 -8.90 -3.03
CA VAL A 124 -8.19 -8.35 -2.47
C VAL A 124 -7.19 -9.45 -2.13
N LYS A 125 -5.90 -9.11 -2.06
CA LYS A 125 -4.89 -10.07 -1.59
C LYS A 125 -5.06 -10.29 -0.08
N LYS A 126 -5.01 -11.55 0.34
CA LYS A 126 -5.00 -11.95 1.75
C LYS A 126 -3.66 -12.57 2.17
N THR A 127 -3.36 -12.50 3.45
CA THR A 127 -2.26 -13.22 4.11
C THR A 127 -2.63 -14.70 4.24
N GLN A 128 -1.69 -15.53 4.70
CA GLN A 128 -1.98 -16.95 4.98
C GLN A 128 -3.07 -17.14 6.04
N HIS A 129 -3.25 -16.14 6.93
CA HIS A 129 -4.28 -16.13 7.97
C HIS A 129 -5.59 -15.46 7.52
N GLY A 130 -5.74 -15.15 6.23
CA GLY A 130 -6.96 -14.57 5.67
C GLY A 130 -7.14 -13.06 5.91
N GLN A 131 -6.16 -12.39 6.53
CA GLN A 131 -6.20 -10.93 6.72
C GLN A 131 -5.82 -10.20 5.44
N VAL A 132 -6.26 -8.95 5.27
CA VAL A 132 -5.90 -8.13 4.10
C VAL A 132 -4.39 -7.88 4.05
N ARG A 133 -3.82 -7.95 2.85
CA ARG A 133 -2.40 -7.68 2.60
C ARG A 133 -2.20 -6.55 1.59
N VAL A 134 -1.56 -5.48 2.06
CA VAL A 134 -1.21 -4.29 1.27
C VAL A 134 0.00 -4.58 0.37
N ARG A 135 -0.11 -4.17 -0.90
CA ARG A 135 0.94 -4.20 -1.92
C ARG A 135 1.36 -2.78 -2.33
N PRO A 136 2.55 -2.60 -2.91
CA PRO A 136 2.97 -1.31 -3.49
C PRO A 136 2.00 -0.78 -4.56
N SER A 137 1.35 -1.70 -5.30
CA SER A 137 0.36 -1.35 -6.32
C SER A 137 -0.86 -0.64 -5.76
N ASP A 138 -1.20 -0.90 -4.51
CA ASP A 138 -2.47 -0.46 -3.92
C ASP A 138 -2.40 1.04 -3.59
N PHE A 139 -1.19 1.59 -3.41
CA PHE A 139 -0.96 3.02 -3.29
C PHE A 139 -1.01 3.78 -4.62
N LYS A 140 -1.09 3.08 -5.76
CA LYS A 140 -1.18 3.71 -7.08
C LYS A 140 -2.64 3.97 -7.43
N PRO A 141 -2.94 5.02 -8.21
CA PRO A 141 -4.30 5.25 -8.70
C PRO A 141 -4.82 4.01 -9.43
N ALA A 142 -6.09 3.69 -9.23
CA ALA A 142 -6.73 2.58 -9.92
C ALA A 142 -6.57 2.76 -11.44
N ARG A 143 -6.00 1.75 -12.12
CA ARG A 143 -5.90 1.79 -13.58
C ARG A 143 -7.30 1.66 -14.16
N ILE A 144 -7.78 2.73 -14.79
CA ILE A 144 -9.04 2.70 -15.53
C ILE A 144 -8.86 1.75 -16.72
N PRO A 145 -9.68 0.70 -16.87
CA PRO A 145 -9.63 -0.18 -18.02
C PRO A 145 -9.76 0.63 -19.32
N PRO A 146 -8.95 0.35 -20.37
CA PRO A 146 -8.99 1.10 -21.62
C PRO A 146 -10.40 1.19 -22.21
N VAL A 147 -11.17 0.12 -22.12
CA VAL A 147 -12.56 0.05 -22.61
C VAL A 147 -13.46 1.08 -21.92
N ILE A 148 -13.31 1.29 -20.61
CA ILE A 148 -14.10 2.27 -19.85
C ILE A 148 -13.64 3.68 -20.21
N ALA A 149 -12.33 3.90 -20.31
CA ALA A 149 -11.79 5.20 -20.73
C ALA A 149 -12.26 5.57 -22.15
N THR A 150 -12.24 4.63 -23.10
CA THR A 150 -12.73 4.85 -24.47
C THR A 150 -14.22 5.17 -24.49
N LYS A 151 -15.05 4.39 -23.76
CA LYS A 151 -16.50 4.65 -23.67
C LYS A 151 -16.82 6.01 -23.06
N ALA A 152 -16.08 6.43 -22.03
CA ALA A 152 -16.24 7.76 -21.44
C ALA A 152 -15.89 8.87 -22.45
N VAL A 153 -14.77 8.73 -23.18
CA VAL A 153 -14.36 9.69 -24.21
C VAL A 153 -15.37 9.76 -25.36
N GLU A 154 -15.90 8.62 -25.81
CA GLU A 154 -16.96 8.56 -26.83
C GLU A 154 -18.25 9.21 -26.35
N GLY A 155 -18.66 8.94 -25.11
CA GLY A 155 -19.83 9.57 -24.50
C GLY A 155 -19.68 11.09 -24.40
N VAL A 156 -18.51 11.58 -23.96
CA VAL A 156 -18.21 13.02 -23.93
C VAL A 156 -18.23 13.60 -25.34
N LYS A 157 -17.65 12.94 -26.34
CA LYS A 157 -17.71 13.41 -27.73
C LYS A 157 -19.14 13.53 -28.23
N LEU A 158 -19.99 12.53 -28.00
CA LEU A 158 -21.39 12.57 -28.40
C LEU A 158 -22.15 13.71 -27.72
N ILE A 159 -21.92 13.93 -26.42
CA ILE A 159 -22.50 15.04 -25.66
C ILE A 159 -22.03 16.38 -26.23
N THR A 160 -20.71 16.54 -26.44
CA THR A 160 -20.13 17.77 -26.98
C THR A 160 -20.62 18.05 -28.39
N THR A 161 -20.67 17.05 -29.27
CA THR A 161 -21.18 17.22 -30.63
C THR A 161 -22.67 17.54 -30.63
N SER A 162 -23.48 16.88 -29.79
CA SER A 162 -24.90 17.18 -29.67
C SER A 162 -25.17 18.57 -29.09
N LEU A 163 -24.37 19.01 -28.11
CA LEU A 163 -24.41 20.37 -27.57
C LEU A 163 -23.99 21.40 -28.62
N LEU A 164 -22.89 21.19 -29.33
CA LEU A 164 -22.42 22.09 -30.38
C LEU A 164 -23.41 22.21 -31.54
N GLN A 165 -24.06 21.10 -31.91
CA GLN A 165 -25.09 21.12 -32.95
C GLN A 165 -26.32 21.91 -32.48
N LYS A 166 -26.80 21.65 -31.25
CA LYS A 166 -27.90 22.42 -30.66
C LYS A 166 -27.56 23.89 -30.41
N LEU A 167 -26.30 24.21 -30.15
CA LEU A 167 -25.81 25.59 -30.04
C LEU A 167 -25.66 26.26 -31.42
N GLY A 168 -25.34 25.49 -32.47
CA GLY A 168 -25.27 25.98 -33.85
C GLY A 168 -26.64 26.24 -34.47
N ASP A 169 -27.69 25.56 -33.99
CA ASP A 169 -29.10 25.81 -34.34
C ASP A 169 -29.69 27.02 -33.58
N ILE A 170 -28.96 27.58 -32.61
CA ILE A 170 -29.32 28.85 -31.97
C ILE A 170 -28.75 29.96 -32.86
N GLU A 171 -29.64 30.70 -33.52
CA GLU A 171 -29.27 32.00 -34.10
C GLU A 171 -28.86 32.93 -32.95
N LEU A 172 -27.55 33.03 -32.70
CA LEU A 172 -27.01 34.05 -31.82
C LEU A 172 -27.29 35.41 -32.46
N PRO A 173 -27.97 36.35 -31.77
CA PRO A 173 -28.16 37.70 -32.31
C PRO A 173 -26.79 38.34 -32.59
N GLU A 174 -26.73 39.22 -33.59
CA GLU A 174 -25.49 39.92 -33.94
C GLU A 174 -24.88 40.60 -32.70
N LEU A 175 -23.59 40.35 -32.46
CA LEU A 175 -22.81 40.92 -31.36
C LEU A 175 -22.95 42.46 -31.38
N THR A 176 -23.73 42.98 -30.45
CA THR A 176 -23.72 44.40 -30.08
C THR A 176 -23.04 44.54 -28.72
N ASP A 177 -22.49 45.72 -28.40
CA ASP A 177 -21.66 45.98 -27.21
C ASP A 177 -22.34 45.62 -25.85
N SER A 178 -23.64 45.28 -25.83
CA SER A 178 -24.38 44.82 -24.64
C SER A 178 -24.55 43.29 -24.52
N SER A 179 -24.00 42.49 -25.43
CA SER A 179 -24.23 41.02 -25.52
C SER A 179 -23.19 40.15 -24.80
N ALA A 180 -22.17 40.74 -24.17
CA ALA A 180 -21.07 40.01 -23.56
C ALA A 180 -21.43 39.24 -22.27
N ASP A 181 -22.55 39.60 -21.61
CA ASP A 181 -22.98 39.05 -20.31
C ASP A 181 -24.34 38.33 -20.37
N GLU A 182 -24.82 37.91 -21.55
CA GLU A 182 -26.09 37.19 -21.66
C GLU A 182 -26.00 35.75 -21.15
N GLU A 183 -26.77 35.43 -20.09
CA GLU A 183 -26.92 34.07 -19.57
C GLU A 183 -27.74 33.19 -20.53
N ILE A 184 -27.10 32.18 -21.13
CA ILE A 184 -27.78 31.20 -21.99
C ILE A 184 -28.35 30.07 -21.13
N ASN A 185 -29.68 29.98 -21.07
CA ASN A 185 -30.39 28.92 -20.36
C ASN A 185 -30.64 27.70 -21.28
N ILE A 186 -29.95 26.59 -21.02
CA ILE A 186 -30.12 25.34 -21.78
C ILE A 186 -31.07 24.40 -21.04
N THR A 187 -32.14 23.96 -21.72
CA THR A 187 -33.09 22.97 -21.18
C THR A 187 -32.65 21.55 -21.56
N LEU A 188 -32.28 20.75 -20.55
CA LEU A 188 -31.93 19.34 -20.74
C LEU A 188 -33.13 18.43 -20.43
N ASN A 189 -33.38 17.44 -21.28
CA ASN A 189 -34.46 16.48 -21.04
C ASN A 189 -34.03 15.39 -20.04
N ARG A 190 -35.02 14.78 -19.40
CA ARG A 190 -34.83 13.77 -18.35
C ARG A 190 -33.98 12.57 -18.79
N SER A 191 -34.13 12.12 -20.03
CA SER A 191 -33.35 10.99 -20.56
C SER A 191 -31.85 11.30 -20.63
N THR A 192 -31.48 12.54 -20.97
CA THR A 192 -30.07 12.97 -20.99
C THR A 192 -29.50 13.04 -19.57
N LEU A 193 -30.30 13.51 -18.60
CA LEU A 193 -29.92 13.51 -17.19
C LEU A 193 -29.75 12.08 -16.63
N GLU A 194 -30.61 11.15 -17.01
CA GLU A 194 -30.50 9.75 -16.59
C GLU A 194 -29.29 9.05 -17.21
N MET A 195 -28.96 9.35 -18.47
CA MET A 195 -27.74 8.85 -19.11
C MET A 195 -26.47 9.37 -18.40
N LEU A 196 -26.44 10.64 -17.99
CA LEU A 196 -25.34 11.22 -17.21
C LEU A 196 -25.24 10.60 -15.81
N ARG A 197 -26.37 10.32 -15.17
CA ARG A 197 -26.42 9.69 -13.85
C ARG A 197 -25.94 8.23 -13.88
N ASN A 198 -26.13 7.52 -14.99
CA ASN A 198 -25.66 6.14 -15.13
C ASN A 198 -24.15 6.03 -15.44
N LEU A 199 -23.47 7.17 -15.63
CA LEU A 199 -22.02 7.25 -15.81
C LEU A 199 -21.25 7.52 -14.50
N SER A 200 -21.95 7.85 -13.40
CA SER A 200 -21.39 7.94 -12.05
C SER A 200 -21.47 6.60 -11.32
#